data_AF-A0A3D5E3I2-F1
#
_entry.id   AF-A0A3D5E3I2-F1
#
_cell.length_a   1.000
_cell.length_b   1.000
_cell.length_c   1.000
_cell.angle_alpha   90.00
_cell.angle_beta   90.00
_cell.angle_gamma   90.00
#
_symmetry.space_group_name_H-M   'P 1'
#
loop_
_entity.id
_entity.type
_entity.pdbx_description
1 polymer ?
#
loop_
_entity_poly.entity_id
_entity_poly.type
_entity_poly.pdbx_seq_one_letter_code
_entity_poly.pdbx_strand_id
1 'polypeptide(L)'
;LPNKRLVSVVLVSCVFLVATIWIQFGSVLFPQGTEFSWNRLFVFESVYENKSDDLTFLEKLSIGTTDESLFISDDIQDLENIDESLFVGDNTQDLENKDVLIPEDMSQSTEKVDRDSSNQIGTITNIRTLRRDNPRIQHITTLSSRTEKWMAGLQYLIQRPLLGYGFGTEDKLFAYHGVQENLYVRTGSYLHNAYLGLALQLGLIGALLLYLPLLILFVNTVRISINFSTDDFNIACLSVLLVGMISAVASSDIYSMGNSKSVPFWISVMLLVRYNLDAKFVKKITFE
;
A
#
# COMPACT_ATOMS: atom_id res chain seq x y z
N LEU A 1 -0.72 -29.67 39.07
CA LEU A 1 -0.32 -28.97 37.81
C LEU A 1 -0.34 -27.41 37.87
N PRO A 2 -0.09 -26.71 39.00
CA PRO A 2 -0.11 -25.23 39.03
C PRO A 2 1.07 -24.57 38.28
N ASN A 3 2.23 -25.23 38.25
CA ASN A 3 3.46 -24.64 37.70
C ASN A 3 3.38 -24.39 36.18
N LYS A 4 2.65 -25.21 35.42
CA LYS A 4 2.51 -25.02 33.96
C LYS A 4 1.69 -23.78 33.60
N ARG A 5 0.68 -23.45 34.41
CA ARG A 5 -0.15 -22.25 34.21
C ARG A 5 0.67 -20.99 34.51
N LEU A 6 1.49 -21.01 35.57
CA LEU A 6 2.36 -19.90 35.92
C LEU A 6 3.42 -19.63 34.84
N VAL A 7 4.06 -20.68 34.31
CA VAL A 7 5.02 -20.55 33.20
C VAL A 7 4.36 -19.96 31.95
N SER A 8 3.13 -20.39 31.62
CA SER A 8 2.39 -19.82 30.48
C SER A 8 2.07 -18.35 30.68
N VAL A 9 1.66 -17.92 31.88
CA VAL A 9 1.36 -16.52 32.17
C VAL A 9 2.62 -15.67 32.09
N VAL A 10 3.72 -16.11 32.70
CA VAL A 10 5.01 -15.40 32.65
C VAL A 10 5.51 -15.25 31.21
N LEU A 11 5.37 -16.30 30.39
CA LEU A 11 5.81 -16.26 28.99
C LEU A 11 4.99 -15.26 28.16
N VAL A 12 3.66 -15.25 28.35
CA VAL A 12 2.77 -14.27 27.71
C VAL A 12 3.14 -12.86 28.15
N SER A 13 3.32 -12.62 29.45
CA SER A 13 3.74 -11.31 29.97
C SER A 13 5.09 -10.86 29.42
N CYS A 14 6.08 -11.75 29.30
CA CYS A 14 7.37 -11.44 28.68
C CYS A 14 7.22 -11.05 27.22
N VAL A 15 6.40 -11.77 26.43
CA VAL A 15 6.15 -11.42 25.02
C VAL A 15 5.51 -10.03 24.90
N PHE A 16 4.55 -9.68 25.77
CA PHE A 16 3.95 -8.35 25.79
C PHE A 16 4.97 -7.26 26.17
N LEU A 17 5.85 -7.51 27.14
CA LEU A 17 6.91 -6.58 27.52
C LEU A 17 7.91 -6.36 26.38
N VAL A 18 8.36 -7.43 25.74
CA VAL A 18 9.28 -7.33 24.59
C VAL A 18 8.61 -6.58 23.43
N ALA A 19 7.34 -6.85 23.14
CA ALA A 19 6.60 -6.16 22.10
C ALA A 19 6.43 -4.66 22.41
N THR A 20 6.11 -4.29 23.66
CA THR A 20 5.97 -2.88 24.06
C THR A 20 7.30 -2.14 24.03
N ILE A 21 8.39 -2.77 24.51
CA ILE A 21 9.74 -2.24 24.39
C ILE A 21 10.11 -2.03 22.92
N TRP A 22 9.82 -3.01 22.05
CA TRP A 22 10.09 -2.90 20.62
C TRP A 22 9.29 -1.78 19.95
N ILE A 23 8.02 -1.58 20.32
CA ILE A 23 7.22 -0.49 19.75
C ILE A 23 7.80 0.88 20.15
N GLN A 24 8.18 1.05 21.42
CA GLN A 24 8.79 2.30 21.88
C GLN A 24 10.18 2.52 21.27
N PHE A 25 11.10 1.58 21.45
CA PHE A 25 12.48 1.73 21.02
C PHE A 25 12.67 1.55 19.52
N GLY A 26 11.89 0.68 18.88
CA GLY A 26 11.97 0.45 17.44
C GLY A 26 11.65 1.72 16.65
N SER A 27 10.68 2.53 17.10
CA SER A 27 10.38 3.82 16.45
C SER A 27 11.52 4.84 16.59
N VAL A 28 12.31 4.76 17.66
CA VAL A 28 13.47 5.63 17.93
C VAL A 28 14.72 5.14 17.19
N LEU A 29 14.94 3.83 17.16
CA LEU A 29 16.05 3.19 16.46
C LEU A 29 15.87 3.23 14.93
N PHE A 30 14.62 3.19 14.46
CA PHE A 30 14.27 3.22 13.04
C PHE A 30 13.28 4.35 12.78
N PRO A 31 13.72 5.62 12.87
CA PRO A 31 12.86 6.74 12.54
C PRO A 31 12.38 6.61 11.10
N GLN A 32 11.07 6.75 10.89
CA GLN A 32 10.45 6.57 9.59
C GLN A 32 11.11 7.50 8.56
N GLY A 33 11.68 6.90 7.50
CA GLY A 33 12.38 7.64 6.43
C GLY A 33 13.90 7.43 6.39
N THR A 34 14.51 6.76 7.36
CA THR A 34 15.92 6.35 7.22
C THR A 34 16.03 5.06 6.43
N GLU A 35 16.60 5.14 5.23
CA GLU A 35 16.93 3.96 4.44
C GLU A 35 17.87 3.05 5.23
N PHE A 36 17.39 1.84 5.54
CA PHE A 36 18.22 0.82 6.17
C PHE A 36 19.23 0.30 5.15
N SER A 37 20.41 0.93 5.10
CA SER A 37 21.53 0.48 4.28
C SER A 37 22.47 -0.36 5.14
N TRP A 38 22.53 -1.66 4.85
CA TRP A 38 23.48 -2.60 5.48
C TRP A 38 24.93 -2.13 5.39
N ASN A 39 25.25 -1.30 4.39
CA ASN A 39 26.57 -0.72 4.23
C ASN A 39 26.94 0.17 5.42
N ARG A 40 26.01 0.86 6.10
CA ARG A 40 26.33 1.69 7.28
C ARG A 40 26.66 0.90 8.54
N LEU A 41 26.09 -0.29 8.70
CA LEU A 41 26.31 -1.14 9.88
C LEU A 41 27.64 -1.93 9.80
N PHE A 42 28.16 -2.11 8.59
CA PHE A 42 29.43 -2.78 8.32
C PHE A 42 30.50 -1.87 7.72
N VAL A 43 30.35 -0.53 7.78
CA VAL A 43 31.53 0.35 7.69
C VAL A 43 32.32 0.15 8.98
N PHE A 44 33.08 -0.94 9.04
CA PHE A 44 34.33 -0.90 9.77
C PHE A 44 35.12 0.24 9.15
N GLU A 45 35.26 1.29 9.94
CA GLU A 45 36.02 2.49 9.66
C GLU A 45 37.48 2.09 9.46
N SER A 46 37.82 1.61 8.26
CA SER A 46 39.19 1.67 7.77
C SER A 46 39.43 3.12 7.39
N VAL A 47 39.76 3.92 8.40
CA VAL A 47 40.57 5.12 8.25
C VAL A 47 41.91 4.64 7.66
N TYR A 48 41.92 4.51 6.34
CA TYR A 48 43.14 4.67 5.57
C TYR A 48 43.04 6.03 4.90
N GLU A 49 43.53 6.99 5.66
CA GLU A 49 44.12 8.22 5.15
C GLU A 49 44.99 7.87 3.94
N ASN A 50 44.51 8.16 2.73
CA ASN A 50 45.41 8.43 1.63
C ASN A 50 44.85 9.53 0.74
N LYS A 51 45.32 10.72 1.09
CA LYS A 51 45.33 11.93 0.30
C LYS A 51 46.20 11.68 -0.94
N SER A 52 45.58 11.61 -2.11
CA SER A 52 46.26 11.95 -3.36
C SER A 52 45.22 12.40 -4.39
N ASP A 53 45.10 13.72 -4.45
CA ASP A 53 44.78 14.47 -5.64
C ASP A 53 45.41 13.83 -6.88
N ASP A 54 44.58 13.47 -7.86
CA ASP A 54 44.86 13.41 -9.31
C ASP A 54 43.96 12.36 -9.94
N LEU A 55 42.84 12.75 -10.52
CA LEU A 55 42.20 12.03 -11.64
C LEU A 55 41.26 12.94 -12.45
N THR A 56 41.63 14.22 -12.57
CA THR A 56 41.13 15.19 -13.56
C THR A 56 41.52 14.84 -15.01
N PHE A 57 42.07 13.63 -15.25
CA PHE A 57 42.60 13.21 -16.55
C PHE A 57 41.62 12.35 -17.37
N LEU A 58 40.64 11.68 -16.76
CA LEU A 58 39.69 10.83 -17.49
C LEU A 58 38.41 11.55 -17.95
N GLU A 59 38.21 12.81 -17.52
CA GLU A 59 37.12 13.68 -18.00
C GLU A 59 37.47 14.44 -19.29
N LYS A 60 38.70 14.31 -19.81
CA LYS A 60 39.18 15.04 -21.00
C LYS A 60 39.34 14.22 -22.28
N LEU A 61 38.89 12.96 -22.32
CA LEU A 61 39.20 12.07 -23.46
C LEU A 61 38.02 11.34 -24.12
N SER A 62 36.77 11.79 -23.93
CA SER A 62 35.64 11.17 -24.66
C SER A 62 34.53 12.18 -25.01
N ILE A 63 34.83 13.11 -25.92
CA ILE A 63 33.82 13.85 -26.69
C ILE A 63 34.29 13.94 -28.16
N GLY A 64 33.40 13.51 -29.07
CA GLY A 64 33.44 13.72 -30.52
C GLY A 64 34.13 12.58 -31.27
N THR A 65 33.58 11.93 -32.29
CA THR A 65 32.54 12.19 -33.31
C THR A 65 32.31 10.82 -34.01
N THR A 66 31.18 10.41 -34.58
CA THR A 66 30.45 10.93 -35.76
C THR A 66 29.20 10.04 -35.98
N ASP A 67 28.18 10.65 -36.59
CA ASP A 67 27.00 10.03 -37.21
C ASP A 67 27.32 8.89 -38.19
N GLU A 68 26.43 7.90 -38.30
CA GLU A 68 25.93 7.42 -39.60
C GLU A 68 24.63 6.61 -39.48
N SER A 69 23.72 6.93 -40.40
CA SER A 69 22.38 6.43 -40.67
C SER A 69 22.28 4.97 -41.12
N LEU A 70 21.14 4.28 -40.86
CA LEU A 70 20.54 3.37 -41.86
C LEU A 70 19.04 3.04 -41.61
N PHE A 71 18.27 3.34 -42.66
CA PHE A 71 16.94 2.91 -43.13
C PHE A 71 16.33 1.56 -42.65
N ILE A 72 14.98 1.53 -42.47
CA ILE A 72 13.92 0.74 -43.19
C ILE A 72 12.57 1.42 -42.85
N SER A 73 11.87 2.18 -43.73
CA SER A 73 11.00 1.88 -44.90
C SER A 73 9.73 1.04 -44.64
N ASP A 74 8.58 1.69 -44.90
CA ASP A 74 7.29 1.17 -45.42
C ASP A 74 6.46 0.23 -44.53
N ASP A 75 5.12 0.27 -44.46
CA ASP A 75 4.11 0.90 -45.32
C ASP A 75 2.73 0.84 -44.63
N ILE A 76 1.73 1.42 -45.30
CA ILE A 76 0.26 1.25 -45.16
C ILE A 76 -0.49 2.36 -44.39
N GLN A 77 -0.82 3.35 -45.22
CA GLN A 77 -2.01 4.20 -45.22
C GLN A 77 -3.30 3.41 -44.95
N ASP A 78 -4.23 4.00 -44.18
CA ASP A 78 -5.66 3.94 -44.51
C ASP A 78 -6.50 4.91 -43.66
N LEU A 79 -7.37 5.64 -44.36
CA LEU A 79 -8.62 6.28 -43.93
C LEU A 79 -8.59 7.72 -43.37
N GLU A 80 -8.49 8.64 -44.33
CA GLU A 80 -9.47 9.70 -44.66
C GLU A 80 -10.69 9.96 -43.75
N ASN A 81 -10.90 11.26 -43.57
CA ASN A 81 -12.18 12.00 -43.48
C ASN A 81 -13.04 11.84 -42.21
N ILE A 82 -13.20 12.94 -41.45
CA ILE A 82 -14.44 13.72 -41.41
C ILE A 82 -14.22 15.04 -40.62
N ASP A 83 -14.51 16.13 -41.34
CA ASP A 83 -14.93 17.49 -40.97
C ASP A 83 -14.22 18.33 -39.89
N GLU A 84 -13.54 19.34 -40.43
CA GLU A 84 -13.50 20.71 -39.93
C GLU A 84 -14.92 21.26 -39.67
N SER A 85 -15.21 21.64 -38.43
CA SER A 85 -15.98 22.87 -38.12
C SER A 85 -16.10 23.07 -36.61
N LEU A 86 -15.20 23.87 -36.03
CA LEU A 86 -15.54 25.14 -35.38
C LEU A 86 -14.27 25.68 -34.68
N PHE A 87 -13.57 26.54 -35.41
CA PHE A 87 -12.74 27.58 -34.82
C PHE A 87 -13.66 28.58 -34.11
N VAL A 88 -13.42 28.82 -32.82
CA VAL A 88 -13.40 30.19 -32.27
C VAL A 88 -12.22 30.22 -31.30
N GLY A 89 -11.11 30.78 -31.78
CA GLY A 89 -10.03 31.20 -30.91
C GLY A 89 -10.41 32.49 -30.19
N ASP A 90 -9.86 32.67 -28.99
CA ASP A 90 -9.59 34.01 -28.52
C ASP A 90 -8.27 34.00 -27.72
N ASN A 91 -7.28 34.62 -28.35
CA ASN A 91 -6.03 35.04 -27.72
C ASN A 91 -6.30 36.43 -27.15
N THR A 92 -6.03 36.66 -25.88
CA THR A 92 -5.63 38.01 -25.45
C THR A 92 -4.62 37.92 -24.31
N GLN A 93 -3.42 38.38 -24.65
CA GLN A 93 -2.35 38.75 -23.73
C GLN A 93 -2.68 40.10 -23.06
N ASP A 94 -2.04 40.29 -21.91
CA ASP A 94 -1.60 41.54 -21.27
C ASP A 94 -2.65 42.59 -20.90
N LEU A 95 -2.69 42.94 -19.60
CA LEU A 95 -2.35 44.31 -19.18
C LEU A 95 -2.13 44.42 -17.66
N GLU A 96 -1.12 45.22 -17.39
CA GLU A 96 -0.47 45.58 -16.14
C GLU A 96 -1.20 46.77 -15.46
N ASN A 97 -1.14 46.81 -14.13
CA ASN A 97 -1.14 48.00 -13.25
C ASN A 97 -2.22 49.11 -13.38
N LYS A 98 -2.98 49.33 -12.30
CA LYS A 98 -2.93 50.61 -11.53
C LYS A 98 -3.85 50.65 -10.30
N ASP A 99 -3.25 50.96 -9.15
CA ASP A 99 -3.90 51.58 -8.00
C ASP A 99 -4.34 53.02 -8.36
N VAL A 100 -5.63 53.34 -8.26
CA VAL A 100 -6.13 54.73 -8.20
C VAL A 100 -7.40 54.79 -7.32
N LEU A 101 -7.37 55.70 -6.36
CA LEU A 101 -8.45 56.11 -5.45
C LEU A 101 -9.73 56.54 -6.18
N ILE A 102 -10.89 56.19 -5.61
CA ILE A 102 -12.18 56.84 -5.89
C ILE A 102 -12.70 57.47 -4.60
N PRO A 103 -12.96 58.79 -4.54
CA PRO A 103 -13.90 59.36 -3.60
C PRO A 103 -15.31 59.40 -4.19
N GLU A 104 -16.26 59.38 -3.26
CA GLU A 104 -17.71 59.47 -3.40
C GLU A 104 -18.19 60.47 -4.45
N ASP A 105 -19.13 60.05 -5.30
CA ASP A 105 -20.27 60.90 -5.62
C ASP A 105 -21.55 60.09 -5.82
N MET A 106 -22.61 60.65 -5.27
CA MET A 106 -24.00 60.23 -5.40
C MET A 106 -24.53 60.61 -6.79
N SER A 107 -25.24 59.70 -7.43
CA SER A 107 -26.62 60.01 -7.85
C SER A 107 -27.32 58.79 -8.44
N GLN A 108 -28.56 58.69 -8.03
CA GLN A 108 -29.57 57.74 -8.43
C GLN A 108 -29.87 57.87 -9.92
N SER A 109 -30.02 56.75 -10.62
CA SER A 109 -31.30 56.38 -11.25
C SER A 109 -31.15 55.13 -12.11
N THR A 110 -32.13 54.23 -11.92
CA THR A 110 -32.70 53.33 -12.94
C THR A 110 -31.75 52.34 -13.63
N GLU A 111 -31.80 51.08 -13.21
CA GLU A 111 -32.31 50.02 -14.10
C GLU A 111 -32.66 48.74 -13.33
N LYS A 112 -33.93 48.34 -13.44
CA LYS A 112 -34.39 46.98 -13.16
C LYS A 112 -34.06 46.14 -14.39
N VAL A 113 -32.99 45.35 -14.37
CA VAL A 113 -32.84 44.11 -15.17
C VAL A 113 -31.76 43.26 -14.45
N ASP A 114 -31.95 41.94 -14.44
CA ASP A 114 -30.99 40.90 -13.97
C ASP A 114 -30.84 40.64 -12.47
N ARG A 115 -31.96 40.27 -11.83
CA ARG A 115 -31.92 39.44 -10.61
C ARG A 115 -32.04 37.93 -10.86
N ASP A 116 -32.17 37.49 -12.11
CA ASP A 116 -32.34 36.06 -12.44
C ASP A 116 -31.03 35.35 -12.83
N SER A 117 -30.02 36.11 -13.27
CA SER A 117 -28.73 35.58 -13.75
C SER A 117 -27.83 35.09 -12.61
N SER A 118 -27.93 35.67 -11.41
CA SER A 118 -27.09 35.28 -10.26
C SER A 118 -27.53 33.97 -9.60
N ASN A 119 -28.83 33.64 -9.63
CA ASN A 119 -29.35 32.35 -9.16
C ASN A 119 -29.03 31.22 -10.16
N GLN A 120 -28.98 31.50 -11.46
CA GLN A 120 -28.55 30.50 -12.44
C GLN A 120 -27.03 30.23 -12.40
N ILE A 121 -26.19 31.25 -12.16
CA ILE A 121 -24.73 31.05 -12.03
C ILE A 121 -24.40 30.21 -10.79
N GLY A 122 -25.09 30.45 -9.65
CA GLY A 122 -24.98 29.60 -8.45
C GLY A 122 -25.48 28.16 -8.68
N THR A 123 -26.48 27.97 -9.55
CA THR A 123 -26.99 26.63 -9.90
C THR A 123 -26.04 25.90 -10.85
N ILE A 124 -25.43 26.59 -11.83
CA ILE A 124 -24.48 26.00 -12.80
C ILE A 124 -23.13 25.66 -12.13
N THR A 125 -22.66 26.49 -11.18
CA THR A 125 -21.47 26.15 -10.37
C THR A 125 -21.72 24.95 -9.46
N ASN A 126 -22.92 24.84 -8.86
CA ASN A 126 -23.29 23.68 -8.04
C ASN A 126 -23.49 22.38 -8.86
N ILE A 127 -23.94 22.46 -10.11
CA ILE A 127 -24.06 21.29 -10.99
C ILE A 127 -22.69 20.77 -11.43
N ARG A 128 -21.70 21.65 -11.67
CA ARG A 128 -20.31 21.21 -11.97
C ARG A 128 -19.64 20.51 -10.80
N THR A 129 -19.95 20.87 -9.55
CA THR A 129 -19.41 20.18 -8.38
C THR A 129 -20.02 18.79 -8.12
N LEU A 130 -21.18 18.48 -8.68
CA LEU A 130 -21.84 17.18 -8.53
C LEU A 130 -21.40 16.16 -9.58
N ARG A 131 -20.82 16.59 -10.70
CA ARG A 131 -20.15 15.71 -11.67
C ARG A 131 -18.68 15.55 -11.30
N ARG A 132 -18.39 15.23 -10.04
CA ARG A 132 -17.12 14.57 -9.71
C ARG A 132 -17.21 13.18 -10.31
N ASP A 133 -16.54 12.97 -11.44
CA ASP A 133 -16.36 11.63 -12.00
C ASP A 133 -15.96 10.69 -10.87
N ASN A 134 -16.85 9.75 -10.57
CA ASN A 134 -16.59 8.76 -9.55
C ASN A 134 -15.73 7.69 -10.22
N PRO A 135 -14.39 7.67 -9.96
CA PRO A 135 -13.49 6.77 -10.66
C PRO A 135 -13.86 5.30 -10.43
N ARG A 136 -14.67 4.98 -9.41
CA ARG A 136 -15.20 3.64 -9.17
C ARG A 136 -16.09 3.12 -10.30
N ILE A 137 -16.77 4.00 -11.03
CA ILE A 137 -17.69 3.61 -12.12
C ILE A 137 -16.90 3.33 -13.41
N GLN A 138 -15.76 3.99 -13.60
CA GLN A 138 -14.90 3.82 -14.78
C GLN A 138 -14.00 2.57 -14.70
N HIS A 139 -13.85 1.98 -13.50
CA HIS A 139 -12.90 0.90 -13.21
C HIS A 139 -13.57 -0.37 -12.64
N ILE A 140 -14.78 -0.70 -13.10
CA ILE A 140 -15.47 -1.94 -12.71
C ILE A 140 -14.67 -3.17 -13.18
N THR A 141 -14.00 -3.06 -14.34
CA THR A 141 -13.17 -4.12 -14.92
C THR A 141 -11.83 -4.31 -14.19
N THR A 142 -11.29 -3.29 -13.52
CA THR A 142 -9.98 -3.34 -12.82
C THR A 142 -10.11 -3.50 -11.31
N LEU A 143 -11.22 -4.08 -10.83
CA LEU A 143 -11.48 -4.33 -9.40
C LEU A 143 -11.32 -3.04 -8.55
N SER A 144 -11.77 -1.88 -9.06
CA SER A 144 -11.56 -0.58 -8.41
C SER A 144 -10.08 -0.18 -8.30
N SER A 145 -9.32 -0.36 -9.39
CA SER A 145 -7.89 -0.01 -9.52
C SER A 145 -6.94 -0.81 -8.60
N ARG A 146 -7.35 -1.99 -8.15
CA ARG A 146 -6.55 -2.84 -7.26
C ARG A 146 -5.45 -3.57 -8.03
N THR A 147 -5.73 -3.98 -9.26
CA THR A 147 -4.76 -4.69 -10.12
C THR A 147 -3.50 -3.86 -10.37
N GLU A 148 -3.67 -2.58 -10.62
CA GLU A 148 -2.60 -1.60 -10.84
C GLU A 148 -1.79 -1.40 -9.56
N LYS A 149 -2.46 -1.32 -8.41
CA LYS A 149 -1.80 -1.28 -7.09
C LYS A 149 -0.99 -2.53 -6.82
N TRP A 150 -1.52 -3.71 -7.14
CA TRP A 150 -0.80 -4.97 -6.94
C TRP A 150 0.43 -5.07 -7.84
N MET A 151 0.31 -4.62 -9.09
CA MET A 151 1.44 -4.59 -10.02
C MET A 151 2.53 -3.62 -9.55
N ALA A 152 2.16 -2.43 -9.10
CA ALA A 152 3.10 -1.49 -8.48
C ALA A 152 3.71 -2.07 -7.20
N GLY A 153 2.90 -2.66 -6.32
CA GLY A 153 3.38 -3.33 -5.10
C GLY A 153 4.36 -4.46 -5.39
N LEU A 154 4.14 -5.24 -6.45
CA LEU A 154 5.09 -6.28 -6.87
C LEU A 154 6.42 -5.68 -7.33
N GLN A 155 6.39 -4.58 -8.08
CA GLN A 155 7.63 -3.86 -8.47
C GLN A 155 8.40 -3.35 -7.25
N TYR A 156 7.70 -2.85 -6.22
CA TYR A 156 8.34 -2.41 -4.98
C TYR A 156 8.92 -3.59 -4.19
N LEU A 157 8.22 -4.74 -4.18
CA LEU A 157 8.70 -5.93 -3.49
C LEU A 157 10.02 -6.44 -4.05
N ILE A 158 10.21 -6.35 -5.38
CA ILE A 158 11.45 -6.75 -6.07
C ILE A 158 12.65 -5.89 -5.62
N GLN A 159 12.43 -4.64 -5.22
CA GLN A 159 13.51 -3.76 -4.76
C GLN A 159 14.03 -4.15 -3.37
N ARG A 160 13.16 -4.63 -2.47
CA ARG A 160 13.51 -5.04 -1.09
C ARG A 160 12.82 -6.34 -0.67
N PRO A 161 13.12 -7.48 -1.31
CA PRO A 161 12.32 -8.70 -1.17
C PRO A 161 12.44 -9.37 0.21
N LEU A 162 13.59 -9.27 0.87
CA LEU A 162 13.83 -10.01 2.11
C LEU A 162 13.27 -9.34 3.36
N LEU A 163 13.43 -8.01 3.47
CA LEU A 163 13.11 -7.24 4.68
C LEU A 163 11.95 -6.26 4.50
N GLY A 164 11.57 -5.94 3.25
CA GLY A 164 10.52 -4.96 2.98
C GLY A 164 10.92 -3.52 3.33
N TYR A 165 9.91 -2.70 3.61
CA TYR A 165 10.02 -1.25 3.83
C TYR A 165 9.74 -0.82 5.28
N GLY A 166 9.28 -1.74 6.13
CA GLY A 166 8.89 -1.48 7.52
C GLY A 166 7.39 -1.67 7.76
N PHE A 167 7.03 -1.94 9.01
CA PHE A 167 5.62 -2.11 9.40
C PHE A 167 4.85 -0.79 9.28
N GLY A 168 3.67 -0.81 8.67
CA GLY A 168 2.80 0.36 8.53
C GLY A 168 3.30 1.43 7.55
N THR A 169 4.11 1.07 6.54
CA THR A 169 4.60 2.00 5.51
C THR A 169 3.81 1.97 4.20
N GLU A 170 2.76 1.14 4.12
CA GLU A 170 2.02 0.86 2.88
C GLU A 170 1.33 2.10 2.30
N ASP A 171 0.80 2.96 3.15
CA ASP A 171 0.18 4.24 2.80
C ASP A 171 1.20 5.27 2.28
N LYS A 172 2.43 5.24 2.79
CA LYS A 172 3.53 6.14 2.40
C LYS A 172 4.28 5.67 1.16
N LEU A 173 4.22 4.38 0.85
CA LEU A 173 5.00 3.78 -0.23
C LEU A 173 4.57 4.34 -1.61
N PHE A 174 3.27 4.58 -1.80
CA PHE A 174 2.77 5.20 -3.03
C PHE A 174 3.28 6.64 -3.21
N ALA A 175 3.28 7.44 -2.15
CA ALA A 175 3.82 8.79 -2.17
C ALA A 175 5.34 8.79 -2.44
N TYR A 176 6.07 7.85 -1.81
CA TYR A 176 7.50 7.66 -2.02
C TYR A 176 7.86 7.37 -3.49
N HIS A 177 7.01 6.62 -4.20
CA HIS A 177 7.19 6.31 -5.61
C HIS A 177 6.51 7.30 -6.57
N GLY A 178 6.13 8.49 -6.09
CA GLY A 178 5.61 9.57 -6.92
C GLY A 178 4.19 9.34 -7.47
N VAL A 179 3.44 8.39 -6.90
CA VAL A 179 2.05 8.15 -7.30
C VAL A 179 1.17 9.28 -6.77
N GLN A 180 0.36 9.89 -7.64
CA GLN A 180 -0.52 10.99 -7.25
C GLN A 180 -1.54 10.53 -6.19
N GLU A 181 -1.71 11.35 -5.14
CA GLU A 181 -2.60 11.08 -4.00
C GLU A 181 -4.05 10.75 -4.43
N ASN A 182 -4.53 11.43 -5.45
CA ASN A 182 -5.87 11.29 -6.01
C ASN A 182 -6.19 9.85 -6.49
N LEU A 183 -5.16 9.11 -6.93
CA LEU A 183 -5.31 7.76 -7.50
C LEU A 183 -5.40 6.68 -6.41
N TYR A 184 -4.65 6.82 -5.31
CA TYR A 184 -4.62 5.79 -4.26
C TYR A 184 -5.52 6.09 -3.07
N VAL A 185 -5.69 7.35 -2.64
CA VAL A 185 -6.52 7.71 -1.47
C VAL A 185 -7.99 7.38 -1.71
N ARG A 186 -8.51 7.64 -2.92
CA ARG A 186 -9.92 7.36 -3.28
C ARG A 186 -10.27 5.87 -3.30
N THR A 187 -9.28 5.02 -3.51
CA THR A 187 -9.39 3.56 -3.60
C THR A 187 -8.90 2.85 -2.33
N GLY A 188 -8.53 3.61 -1.29
CA GLY A 188 -8.00 3.15 0.00
C GLY A 188 -6.47 3.14 0.05
N SER A 189 -5.89 3.53 1.18
CA SER A 189 -4.44 3.66 1.38
C SER A 189 -3.67 2.34 1.37
N TYR A 190 -4.38 1.21 1.40
CA TYR A 190 -3.79 -0.14 1.39
C TYR A 190 -3.90 -0.77 -0.01
N LEU A 191 -3.02 -1.74 -0.29
CA LEU A 191 -2.98 -2.60 -1.46
C LEU A 191 -4.19 -3.53 -1.54
N HIS A 192 -4.91 -3.76 -0.44
CA HIS A 192 -6.03 -4.70 -0.36
C HIS A 192 -5.65 -6.13 -0.76
N ASN A 193 -4.45 -6.55 -0.39
CA ASN A 193 -3.96 -7.91 -0.51
C ASN A 193 -3.06 -8.16 0.69
N ALA A 194 -3.50 -8.98 1.64
CA ALA A 194 -2.78 -9.16 2.89
C ALA A 194 -1.40 -9.80 2.66
N TYR A 195 -1.31 -10.74 1.71
CA TYR A 195 -0.06 -11.42 1.41
C TYR A 195 0.99 -10.45 0.86
N LEU A 196 0.60 -9.67 -0.16
CA LEU A 196 1.48 -8.69 -0.78
C LEU A 196 1.82 -7.53 0.17
N GLY A 197 0.82 -7.01 0.90
CA GLY A 197 1.04 -5.91 1.84
C GLY A 197 1.98 -6.29 2.99
N LEU A 198 1.80 -7.48 3.58
CA LEU A 198 2.70 -7.96 4.62
C LEU A 198 4.11 -8.25 4.09
N ALA A 199 4.22 -8.82 2.88
CA ALA A 199 5.51 -9.03 2.21
C ALA A 199 6.22 -7.71 1.89
N LEU A 200 5.49 -6.64 1.56
CA LEU A 200 6.09 -5.32 1.36
C LEU A 200 6.53 -4.67 2.66
N GLN A 201 5.77 -4.84 3.73
CA GLN A 201 6.09 -4.25 5.02
C GLN A 201 7.24 -4.97 5.73
N LEU A 202 7.24 -6.31 5.76
CA LEU A 202 8.18 -7.11 6.54
C LEU A 202 9.13 -7.97 5.67
N GLY A 203 8.99 -7.90 4.35
CA GLY A 203 9.69 -8.77 3.43
C GLY A 203 9.10 -10.19 3.38
N LEU A 204 9.64 -11.00 2.48
CA LEU A 204 9.30 -12.42 2.36
C LEU A 204 9.59 -13.20 3.64
N ILE A 205 10.63 -12.82 4.40
CA ILE A 205 10.98 -13.49 5.66
C ILE A 205 9.87 -13.28 6.69
N GLY A 206 9.45 -12.02 6.90
CA GLY A 206 8.37 -11.72 7.84
C GLY A 206 7.04 -12.32 7.39
N ALA A 207 6.77 -12.31 6.09
CA ALA A 207 5.56 -12.93 5.55
C ALA A 207 5.54 -14.44 5.75
N LEU A 208 6.64 -15.14 5.48
CA LEU A 208 6.77 -16.57 5.74
C LEU A 208 6.62 -16.88 7.22
N LEU A 209 7.21 -16.08 8.11
CA LEU A 209 7.10 -16.28 9.55
C LEU A 209 5.65 -16.25 10.05
N LEU A 210 4.78 -15.45 9.42
CA LEU A 210 3.36 -15.37 9.76
C LEU A 210 2.52 -16.44 9.05
N TYR A 211 2.66 -16.59 7.74
CA TYR A 211 1.77 -17.42 6.94
C TYR A 211 2.14 -18.90 6.96
N LEU A 212 3.42 -19.25 7.13
CA LEU A 212 3.85 -20.65 7.16
C LEU A 212 3.26 -21.42 8.37
N PRO A 213 3.29 -20.89 9.61
CA PRO A 213 2.62 -21.55 10.74
C PRO A 213 1.11 -21.70 10.55
N LEU A 214 0.43 -20.70 9.96
CA LEU A 214 -1.00 -20.77 9.65
C LEU A 214 -1.29 -21.87 8.63
N LEU A 215 -0.48 -21.97 7.57
CA LEU A 215 -0.62 -23.02 6.56
C LEU A 215 -0.36 -24.41 7.17
N ILE A 216 0.67 -24.57 7.99
CA ILE A 216 0.97 -25.82 8.69
C ILE A 216 -0.18 -26.20 9.62
N LEU A 217 -0.73 -25.25 10.38
CA LEU A 217 -1.89 -25.47 11.25
C LEU A 217 -3.10 -25.95 10.44
N PHE A 218 -3.40 -25.27 9.32
CA PHE A 218 -4.50 -25.63 8.43
C PHE A 218 -4.33 -27.06 7.88
N VAL A 219 -3.20 -27.35 7.25
CA VAL A 219 -2.93 -28.67 6.64
C VAL A 219 -2.98 -29.78 7.68
N ASN A 220 -2.39 -29.58 8.85
CA ASN A 220 -2.43 -30.58 9.92
C ASN A 220 -3.85 -30.83 10.42
N THR A 221 -4.63 -29.77 10.62
CA THR A 221 -6.02 -29.88 11.10
C THR A 221 -6.90 -30.56 10.06
N VAL A 222 -6.76 -30.23 8.78
CA VAL A 222 -7.46 -30.91 7.67
C VAL A 222 -7.11 -32.39 7.63
N ARG A 223 -5.81 -32.74 7.70
CA ARG A 223 -5.36 -34.14 7.69
C ARG A 223 -5.93 -34.93 8.86
N ILE A 224 -6.01 -34.34 10.05
CA ILE A 224 -6.63 -35.00 11.21
C ILE A 224 -8.14 -35.16 10.96
N SER A 225 -8.81 -34.12 10.46
CA SER A 225 -10.26 -34.13 10.20
C SER A 225 -10.70 -35.13 9.13
N ILE A 226 -9.84 -35.43 8.16
CA ILE A 226 -10.15 -36.43 7.13
C ILE A 226 -10.03 -37.86 7.68
N ASN A 227 -9.10 -38.10 8.61
CA ASN A 227 -8.78 -39.46 9.09
C ASN A 227 -9.54 -39.84 10.38
N PHE A 228 -10.09 -38.87 11.10
CA PHE A 228 -10.76 -39.08 12.38
C PHE A 228 -12.07 -38.31 12.40
N SER A 229 -13.09 -38.86 13.08
CA SER A 229 -14.32 -38.12 13.37
C SER A 229 -13.99 -36.88 14.20
N THR A 230 -14.10 -35.70 13.60
CA THR A 230 -13.87 -34.42 14.26
C THR A 230 -15.15 -33.79 14.73
N ASP A 231 -15.07 -33.10 15.88
CA ASP A 231 -16.18 -32.29 16.38
C ASP A 231 -16.53 -31.16 15.39
N ASP A 232 -17.83 -30.90 15.25
CA ASP A 232 -18.39 -29.80 14.44
C ASP A 232 -17.74 -28.44 14.75
N PHE A 233 -17.35 -28.23 16.01
CA PHE A 233 -16.68 -27.02 16.46
C PHE A 233 -15.32 -26.79 15.77
N ASN A 234 -14.53 -27.85 15.56
CA ASN A 234 -13.25 -27.74 14.85
C ASN A 234 -13.45 -27.45 13.38
N ILE A 235 -14.46 -28.08 12.78
CA ILE A 235 -14.82 -27.83 11.39
C ILE A 235 -15.21 -26.37 11.22
N ALA A 236 -16.02 -25.81 12.13
CA ALA A 236 -16.39 -24.40 12.11
C ALA A 236 -15.17 -23.47 12.22
N CYS A 237 -14.26 -23.71 13.16
CA CYS A 237 -13.03 -22.91 13.30
C CYS A 237 -12.12 -23.03 12.06
N LEU A 238 -12.03 -24.23 11.48
CA LEU A 238 -11.27 -24.50 10.27
C LEU A 238 -11.85 -23.78 9.06
N SER A 239 -13.18 -23.72 8.94
CA SER A 239 -13.88 -22.93 7.92
C SER A 239 -13.57 -21.44 8.06
N VAL A 240 -13.57 -20.88 9.28
CA VAL A 240 -13.21 -19.47 9.51
C VAL A 240 -11.77 -19.19 9.10
N LEU A 241 -10.83 -20.08 9.44
CA LEU A 241 -9.43 -19.98 9.03
C LEU A 241 -9.31 -19.98 7.50
N LEU A 242 -9.96 -20.94 6.82
CA LEU A 242 -9.94 -21.06 5.37
C LEU A 242 -10.53 -19.82 4.69
N VAL A 243 -11.71 -19.38 5.11
CA VAL A 243 -12.37 -18.19 4.58
C VAL A 243 -11.53 -16.95 4.81
N GLY A 244 -10.88 -16.82 5.98
CA GLY A 244 -9.93 -15.75 6.27
C GLY A 244 -8.77 -15.76 5.29
N MET A 245 -8.10 -16.90 5.10
CA MET A 245 -6.97 -17.04 4.17
C MET A 245 -7.38 -16.71 2.72
N ILE A 246 -8.56 -17.13 2.26
CA ILE A 246 -9.07 -16.78 0.94
C ILE A 246 -9.37 -15.27 0.85
N SER A 247 -10.02 -14.71 1.87
CA SER A 247 -10.36 -13.29 1.93
C SER A 247 -9.13 -12.39 1.94
N ALA A 248 -8.01 -12.86 2.49
CA ALA A 248 -6.73 -12.15 2.49
C ALA A 248 -6.16 -11.86 1.09
N VAL A 249 -6.61 -12.55 0.03
CA VAL A 249 -6.20 -12.22 -1.35
C VAL A 249 -6.75 -10.85 -1.76
N ALA A 250 -7.95 -10.49 -1.28
CA ALA A 250 -8.68 -9.28 -1.66
C ALA A 250 -8.86 -8.27 -0.52
N SER A 251 -8.28 -8.53 0.65
CA SER A 251 -8.35 -7.67 1.83
C SER A 251 -7.03 -7.69 2.60
N SER A 252 -6.73 -6.60 3.31
CA SER A 252 -5.60 -6.52 4.24
C SER A 252 -6.04 -6.73 5.70
N ASP A 253 -7.21 -7.35 5.90
CA ASP A 253 -7.91 -7.35 7.19
C ASP A 253 -7.25 -8.24 8.25
N ILE A 254 -6.48 -9.27 7.86
CA ILE A 254 -5.90 -10.26 8.78
C ILE A 254 -4.87 -9.66 9.75
N TYR A 255 -4.00 -8.78 9.26
CA TYR A 255 -2.94 -8.16 10.08
C TYR A 255 -3.23 -6.69 10.43
N SER A 256 -4.29 -6.11 9.87
CA SER A 256 -4.66 -4.71 10.14
C SER A 256 -5.09 -4.56 11.60
N MET A 257 -4.28 -3.83 12.37
CA MET A 257 -4.56 -3.52 13.77
C MET A 257 -5.88 -2.73 13.87
N GLY A 258 -6.79 -3.20 14.72
CA GLY A 258 -8.10 -2.56 14.93
C GLY A 258 -9.20 -3.01 13.96
N ASN A 259 -8.92 -3.94 13.04
CA ASN A 259 -9.95 -4.48 12.16
C ASN A 259 -10.85 -5.48 12.91
N SER A 260 -12.16 -5.23 12.95
CA SER A 260 -13.11 -6.09 13.67
C SER A 260 -13.20 -7.52 13.09
N LYS A 261 -12.90 -7.72 11.80
CA LYS A 261 -12.87 -9.05 11.16
C LYS A 261 -11.66 -9.89 11.59
N SER A 262 -10.57 -9.23 11.99
CA SER A 262 -9.36 -9.93 12.45
C SER A 262 -9.62 -10.68 13.76
N VAL A 263 -10.50 -10.17 14.61
CA VAL A 263 -10.80 -10.74 15.93
C VAL A 263 -11.36 -12.17 15.84
N PRO A 264 -12.48 -12.45 15.15
CA PRO A 264 -12.99 -13.83 15.04
C PRO A 264 -12.02 -14.77 14.33
N PHE A 265 -11.24 -14.27 13.37
CA PHE A 265 -10.20 -15.04 12.69
C PHE A 265 -9.13 -15.51 13.69
N TRP A 266 -8.52 -14.58 14.42
CA TRP A 266 -7.45 -14.91 15.37
C TRP A 266 -7.96 -15.73 16.57
N ILE A 267 -9.19 -15.50 17.04
CA ILE A 267 -9.80 -16.36 18.06
C ILE A 267 -9.93 -17.80 17.54
N SER A 268 -10.40 -18.00 16.31
CA SER A 268 -10.52 -19.34 15.71
C SER A 268 -9.16 -20.03 15.56
N VAL A 269 -8.13 -19.28 15.15
CA VAL A 269 -6.75 -19.79 15.08
C VAL A 269 -6.27 -20.25 16.46
N MET A 270 -6.46 -19.45 17.51
CA MET A 270 -6.04 -19.80 18.87
C MET A 270 -6.77 -21.02 19.41
N LEU A 271 -8.07 -21.16 19.12
CA LEU A 271 -8.87 -22.32 19.49
C LEU A 271 -8.38 -23.59 18.78
N LEU A 272 -8.06 -23.51 17.48
CA LEU A 272 -7.49 -24.63 16.72
C LEU A 272 -6.12 -25.05 17.23
N VAL A 273 -5.25 -24.09 17.56
CA VAL A 273 -3.94 -24.39 18.17
C VAL A 273 -4.12 -25.14 19.48
N ARG A 274 -5.03 -24.68 20.34
CA ARG A 274 -5.32 -25.33 21.63
C ARG A 274 -5.87 -26.75 21.44
N TYR A 275 -6.84 -26.93 20.55
CA TYR A 275 -7.42 -28.24 20.25
C TYR A 275 -6.34 -29.24 19.79
N ASN A 276 -5.44 -28.82 18.91
CA ASN A 276 -4.34 -29.65 18.41
C ASN A 276 -3.32 -30.02 19.49
N LEU A 277 -3.11 -29.16 20.50
CA LEU A 277 -2.25 -29.46 21.64
C LEU A 277 -2.89 -30.52 22.56
N ASP A 278 -4.18 -30.39 22.84
CA ASP A 278 -4.92 -31.33 23.69
C ASP A 278 -4.99 -32.72 23.04
N ALA A 279 -5.25 -32.80 21.73
CA ALA A 279 -5.26 -34.07 20.99
C ALA A 279 -3.91 -34.81 21.04
N LYS A 280 -2.79 -34.09 20.91
CA LYS A 280 -1.44 -34.66 21.04
C LYS A 280 -1.16 -35.16 22.46
N PHE A 281 -1.64 -34.43 23.47
CA PHE A 281 -1.46 -34.79 24.87
C PHE A 281 -2.22 -36.07 25.23
N VAL A 282 -3.48 -36.21 24.82
CA VAL A 282 -4.28 -37.42 25.03
C VAL A 282 -3.63 -38.62 24.38
N LYS A 283 -3.21 -38.50 23.10
CA LYS A 283 -2.50 -39.58 22.41
C LYS A 283 -1.23 -39.99 23.12
N LYS A 284 -0.48 -39.05 23.73
CA LYS A 284 0.72 -39.41 24.48
C LYS A 284 0.42 -40.25 25.73
N ILE A 285 -0.64 -39.92 26.47
CA ILE A 285 -1.01 -40.66 27.69
C ILE A 285 -1.53 -42.07 27.39
N THR A 286 -2.27 -42.27 26.30
CA THR A 286 -2.87 -43.59 26.02
C THR A 286 -1.86 -44.63 25.53
N PHE A 287 -0.67 -44.21 25.07
CA PHE A 287 0.34 -45.07 24.47
C PHE A 287 1.66 -45.15 25.29
N GLU A 288 1.72 -44.54 26.48
CA GLU A 288 2.78 -44.71 27.49
C GLU A 288 2.25 -45.50 28.69
#